data_AF-A0A7X3ZV79-F1
#
_entry.id   AF-A0A7X3ZV79-F1
#
_cell.length_a   1.000
_cell.length_b   1.000
_cell.length_c   1.000
_cell.angle_alpha   90.00
_cell.angle_beta   90.00
_cell.angle_gamma   90.00
#
_symmetry.space_group_name_H-M   'P 1'
#
loop_
_entity.id
_entity.type
_entity.pdbx_description
1 polymer ?
#
loop_
_entity_poly.entity_id
_entity_poly.type
_entity_poly.pdbx_seq_one_letter_code
_entity_poly.pdbx_strand_id
1 'polypeptide(L)'
;MRITNKWTALSLSAGAVVLSLTTWFSATAILPELRDSLGMSPAAATWLTNAVQAGFVVGALASSLLSLSDIMPITRLMAWASAAAAVFNAVALLEPGAASVIAARFATGVALALVYPPSVKLASTWFRQARGLALGVMVGALALGSALPYLMRGVGAGP
;
A
#
# COMPACT_ATOMS: atom_id res chain seq x y z
N MET A 1 10.49 -20.22 -9.42
CA MET A 1 11.39 -19.29 -10.15
C MET A 1 12.52 -18.86 -9.20
N ARG A 2 13.79 -19.19 -9.48
CA ARG A 2 14.94 -18.65 -8.72
C ARG A 2 15.40 -17.38 -9.41
N ILE A 3 15.18 -16.21 -8.79
CA ILE A 3 15.74 -14.95 -9.27
C ILE A 3 17.21 -14.91 -8.86
N THR A 4 18.12 -14.69 -9.79
CA THR A 4 19.57 -14.58 -9.54
C THR A 4 20.12 -13.18 -9.82
N ASN A 5 19.41 -12.37 -10.61
CA ASN A 5 19.82 -11.01 -10.95
C ASN A 5 19.22 -9.99 -9.97
N LYS A 6 20.09 -9.24 -9.28
CA LYS A 6 19.71 -8.17 -8.33
C LYS A 6 18.82 -7.07 -8.94
N TRP A 7 19.01 -6.75 -10.22
CA TRP A 7 18.21 -5.73 -10.91
C TRP A 7 16.80 -6.23 -11.23
N THR A 8 16.67 -7.52 -11.56
CA THR A 8 15.37 -8.16 -11.72
C THR A 8 14.64 -8.21 -10.39
N ALA A 9 15.33 -8.58 -9.30
CA ALA A 9 14.76 -8.56 -7.96
C ALA A 9 14.27 -7.15 -7.57
N LEU A 10 15.10 -6.12 -7.82
CA LEU A 10 14.75 -4.72 -7.56
C LEU A 10 13.55 -4.25 -8.38
N SER A 11 13.51 -4.57 -9.68
CA SER A 11 12.43 -4.13 -10.57
C SER A 11 11.10 -4.78 -10.18
N LEU A 12 11.13 -6.08 -9.85
CA LEU A 12 9.95 -6.80 -9.37
C LEU A 12 9.47 -6.28 -8.02
N SER A 13 10.39 -6.02 -7.07
CA SER A 13 10.01 -5.46 -5.78
C SER A 13 9.49 -4.03 -5.91
N ALA A 14 10.07 -3.21 -6.79
CA ALA A 14 9.58 -1.87 -7.11
C ALA A 14 8.17 -1.92 -7.70
N GLY A 15 7.93 -2.78 -8.70
CA GLY A 15 6.61 -2.96 -9.30
C GLY A 15 5.57 -3.41 -8.27
N ALA A 16 5.92 -4.36 -7.39
CA ALA A 16 5.06 -4.79 -6.30
C ALA A 16 4.73 -3.64 -5.33
N VAL A 17 5.71 -2.80 -5.00
CA VAL A 17 5.50 -1.59 -4.17
C VAL A 17 4.56 -0.61 -4.88
N VAL A 18 4.78 -0.27 -6.14
CA VAL A 18 3.89 0.63 -6.91
C VAL A 18 2.45 0.13 -6.86
N LEU A 19 2.22 -1.14 -7.22
CA LEU A 19 0.88 -1.72 -7.29
C LEU A 19 0.21 -1.79 -5.91
N SER A 20 0.95 -2.17 -4.87
CA SER A 20 0.40 -2.26 -3.52
C SER A 20 0.08 -0.88 -2.97
N LEU A 21 1.00 0.08 -3.08
CA LEU A 21 0.86 1.41 -2.52
C LEU A 21 -0.16 2.26 -3.29
N THR A 22 -0.57 1.85 -4.49
CA THR A 22 -1.74 2.40 -5.19
C THR A 22 -3.00 2.30 -4.32
N THR A 23 -3.15 1.23 -3.53
CA THR A 23 -4.28 1.09 -2.59
C THR A 23 -4.23 2.06 -1.42
N TRP A 24 -3.10 2.71 -1.17
CA TRP A 24 -2.97 3.70 -0.11
C TRP A 24 -3.77 4.97 -0.41
N PHE A 25 -3.78 5.42 -1.66
CA PHE A 25 -4.42 6.68 -2.04
C PHE A 25 -5.66 6.51 -2.93
N SER A 26 -6.00 5.28 -3.31
CA SER A 26 -7.20 4.93 -4.10
C SER A 26 -8.47 5.62 -3.61
N ALA A 27 -8.82 5.43 -2.34
CA ALA A 27 -10.06 5.97 -1.77
C ALA A 27 -10.00 7.49 -1.56
N THR A 28 -8.81 8.04 -1.26
CA THR A 28 -8.62 9.49 -1.13
C THR A 28 -8.74 10.19 -2.48
N ALA A 29 -8.29 9.56 -3.57
CA ALA A 29 -8.42 10.10 -4.92
C ALA A 29 -9.89 10.29 -5.31
N ILE A 30 -10.76 9.34 -4.94
CA ILE A 30 -12.21 9.38 -5.22
C ILE A 30 -13.07 9.78 -4.02
N LEU A 31 -12.50 10.56 -3.08
CA LEU A 31 -13.18 10.94 -1.85
C LEU A 31 -14.51 11.68 -2.09
N PRO A 32 -14.63 12.65 -3.02
CA PRO A 32 -15.91 13.30 -3.29
C PRO A 32 -17.00 12.30 -3.70
N GLU A 33 -16.69 11.37 -4.60
CA GLU A 33 -17.63 10.37 -5.11
C GLU A 33 -18.04 9.38 -4.03
N LEU A 34 -17.10 8.93 -3.19
CA LEU A 34 -17.40 8.06 -2.05
C LEU A 34 -18.23 8.77 -0.99
N ARG A 35 -18.00 10.07 -0.79
CA ARG A 35 -18.81 10.88 0.14
C ARG A 35 -20.26 10.98 -0.34
N ASP A 36 -20.46 11.25 -1.62
CA ASP A 36 -21.80 11.44 -2.18
C ASP A 36 -22.56 10.12 -2.30
N SER A 37 -21.91 9.05 -2.79
CA SER A 37 -22.53 7.72 -2.94
C SER A 37 -22.91 7.07 -1.61
N LEU A 38 -22.06 7.21 -0.58
CA LEU A 38 -22.29 6.59 0.73
C LEU A 38 -22.95 7.53 1.75
N GLY A 39 -23.34 8.75 1.34
CA GLY A 39 -23.95 9.75 2.23
C GLY A 39 -23.08 10.11 3.44
N MET A 40 -21.76 10.21 3.25
CA MET A 40 -20.81 10.35 4.36
C MET A 40 -20.92 11.72 5.04
N SER A 41 -20.85 11.71 6.37
CA SER A 41 -20.64 12.94 7.14
C SER A 41 -19.22 13.51 6.88
N PRO A 42 -19.00 14.81 7.12
CA PRO A 42 -17.66 15.41 7.00
C PRO A 42 -16.60 14.70 7.87
N ALA A 43 -17.00 14.25 9.06
CA ALA A 43 -16.13 13.50 9.96
C ALA A 43 -15.77 12.11 9.39
N ALA A 44 -16.75 11.39 8.81
CA ALA A 44 -16.51 10.10 8.16
C ALA A 44 -15.59 10.24 6.94
N ALA A 45 -15.78 11.28 6.13
CA ALA A 45 -14.92 11.59 4.99
C ALA A 45 -13.47 11.85 5.42
N THR A 46 -13.27 12.55 6.55
CA THR A 46 -11.94 12.78 7.14
C THR A 46 -11.26 11.47 7.55
N TRP A 47 -12.04 10.57 8.16
CA TRP A 47 -11.54 9.27 8.57
C TRP A 47 -11.15 8.35 7.42
N LEU A 48 -11.68 8.54 6.21
CA LEU A 48 -11.32 7.75 5.04
C LEU A 48 -9.80 7.80 4.72
N THR A 49 -9.21 8.98 4.89
CA THR A 49 -7.78 9.22 4.68
C THR A 49 -6.96 8.92 5.94
N ASN A 50 -7.48 9.23 7.13
CA ASN A 50 -6.74 9.01 8.38
C ASN A 50 -6.67 7.54 8.79
N ALA A 51 -7.69 6.73 8.46
CA ALA A 51 -7.75 5.33 8.85
C ALA A 51 -6.61 4.51 8.27
N VAL A 52 -6.22 4.74 7.00
CA VAL A 52 -5.06 4.03 6.41
C VAL A 52 -3.75 4.40 7.09
N GLN A 53 -3.57 5.68 7.49
CA GLN A 53 -2.38 6.11 8.23
C GLN A 53 -2.31 5.42 9.59
N ALA A 54 -3.43 5.44 10.33
CA ALA A 54 -3.54 4.81 11.64
C ALA A 54 -3.29 3.31 11.57
N GLY A 55 -3.90 2.63 10.58
CA GLY A 55 -3.69 1.22 10.31
C GLY A 55 -2.24 0.90 10.01
N PHE A 56 -1.56 1.71 9.19
CA PHE A 56 -0.14 1.53 8.90
C PHE A 56 0.72 1.64 10.15
N VAL A 57 0.47 2.63 11.01
CA VAL A 57 1.20 2.79 12.28
C VAL A 57 1.01 1.55 13.15
N VAL A 58 -0.23 1.09 13.32
CA VAL A 58 -0.53 -0.11 14.11
C VAL A 58 0.14 -1.35 13.51
N GLY A 59 0.06 -1.53 12.19
CA GLY A 59 0.70 -2.63 11.49
C GLY A 59 2.22 -2.62 11.59
N ALA A 60 2.84 -1.44 11.51
CA ALA A 60 4.29 -1.29 11.63
C ALA A 60 4.76 -1.60 13.07
N LEU A 61 4.04 -1.10 14.08
CA LEU A 61 4.32 -1.41 15.48
C LEU A 61 4.17 -2.91 15.76
N ALA A 62 3.06 -3.52 15.34
CA ALA A 62 2.83 -4.95 15.49
C ALA A 62 3.91 -5.77 14.77
N SER A 63 4.26 -5.41 13.53
CA SER A 63 5.31 -6.06 12.76
C SER A 63 6.68 -5.96 13.43
N SER A 64 6.99 -4.81 14.04
CA SER A 64 8.25 -4.58 14.73
C SER A 64 8.33 -5.38 16.02
N LEU A 65 7.26 -5.36 16.83
CA LEU A 65 7.17 -6.09 18.10
C LEU A 65 7.23 -7.60 17.91
N LEU A 66 6.62 -8.11 16.85
CA LEU A 66 6.61 -9.53 16.51
C LEU A 66 7.78 -9.95 15.60
N SER A 67 8.63 -9.00 15.20
CA SER A 67 9.73 -9.22 14.25
C SER A 67 9.31 -10.01 13.00
N LEU A 68 8.12 -9.71 12.44
CA LEU A 68 7.51 -10.51 11.35
C LEU A 68 8.43 -10.62 10.12
N SER A 69 9.18 -9.56 9.84
CA SER A 69 10.13 -9.50 8.71
C SER A 69 11.39 -10.34 8.92
N ASP A 70 11.63 -10.85 10.12
CA ASP A 70 12.77 -11.69 10.48
C ASP A 70 12.38 -13.17 10.57
N ILE A 71 11.13 -13.48 10.97
CA ILE A 71 10.66 -14.85 11.16
C ILE A 71 9.96 -15.43 9.92
N MET A 72 9.51 -14.59 8.97
CA MET A 72 8.86 -15.03 7.74
C MET A 72 9.74 -14.77 6.50
N PRO A 73 9.63 -15.59 5.44
CA PRO A 73 10.23 -15.25 4.15
C PRO A 73 9.66 -13.93 3.62
N ILE A 74 10.51 -12.90 3.50
CA ILE A 74 10.11 -11.52 3.18
C ILE A 74 9.21 -11.44 1.93
N THR A 75 9.54 -12.19 0.88
CA THR A 75 8.74 -12.18 -0.36
C THR A 75 7.34 -12.76 -0.18
N ARG A 76 7.18 -13.77 0.68
CA ARG A 76 5.86 -14.34 1.02
C ARG A 76 5.06 -13.39 1.90
N LEU A 77 5.71 -12.77 2.89
CA LEU A 77 5.10 -11.76 3.73
C LEU A 77 4.53 -10.62 2.88
N MET A 78 5.34 -10.06 1.99
CA MET A 78 4.92 -9.02 1.06
C MET A 78 3.78 -9.48 0.16
N ALA A 79 3.85 -10.69 -0.42
CA ALA A 79 2.80 -11.17 -1.31
C ALA A 79 1.44 -11.31 -0.60
N TRP A 80 1.41 -11.90 0.60
CA TRP A 80 0.18 -12.02 1.39
C TRP A 80 -0.36 -10.67 1.82
N ALA A 81 0.53 -9.77 2.24
CA ALA A 81 0.18 -8.41 2.63
C ALA A 81 -0.42 -7.60 1.45
N SER A 82 0.21 -7.67 0.27
CA SER A 82 -0.30 -7.04 -0.95
C SER A 82 -1.67 -7.59 -1.34
N ALA A 83 -1.86 -8.91 -1.26
CA ALA A 83 -3.16 -9.53 -1.54
C ALA A 83 -4.24 -9.08 -0.54
N ALA A 84 -3.91 -9.05 0.76
CA ALA A 84 -4.82 -8.56 1.79
C ALA A 84 -5.20 -7.09 1.58
N ALA A 85 -4.22 -6.23 1.26
CA ALA A 85 -4.45 -4.83 0.94
C ALA A 85 -5.39 -4.67 -0.26
N ALA A 86 -5.22 -5.47 -1.31
CA ALA A 86 -6.12 -5.48 -2.47
C ALA A 86 -7.55 -5.89 -2.09
N VAL A 87 -7.72 -6.94 -1.29
CA VAL A 87 -9.03 -7.42 -0.83
C VAL A 87 -9.73 -6.36 0.02
N PHE A 88 -9.04 -5.79 1.02
CA PHE A 88 -9.62 -4.73 1.85
C PHE A 88 -9.94 -3.48 1.03
N ASN A 89 -9.10 -3.12 0.07
CA ASN A 89 -9.38 -2.00 -0.81
C ASN A 89 -10.63 -2.26 -1.70
N ALA A 90 -10.84 -3.50 -2.15
CA ALA A 90 -11.99 -3.87 -2.97
C ALA A 90 -13.34 -3.82 -2.22
N VAL A 91 -13.33 -3.78 -0.88
CA VAL A 91 -14.55 -3.63 -0.05
C VAL A 91 -15.33 -2.37 -0.44
N ALA A 92 -14.65 -1.30 -0.86
CA ALA A 92 -15.31 -0.08 -1.32
C ALA A 92 -16.23 -0.29 -2.53
N LEU A 93 -16.00 -1.34 -3.34
CA LEU A 93 -16.82 -1.67 -4.52
C LEU A 93 -18.19 -2.24 -4.16
N LEU A 94 -18.37 -2.70 -2.91
CA LEU A 94 -19.62 -3.30 -2.44
C LEU A 94 -20.58 -2.27 -1.81
N GLU A 95 -20.18 -1.00 -1.77
CA GLU A 95 -20.90 0.09 -1.12
C GLU A 95 -21.42 -0.24 0.31
N PRO A 96 -20.61 -0.87 1.20
CA PRO A 96 -21.10 -1.43 2.48
C PRO A 96 -21.36 -0.38 3.58
N GLY A 97 -21.43 0.91 3.22
CA GLY A 97 -21.56 2.05 4.13
C GLY A 97 -20.23 2.59 4.67
N ALA A 98 -20.29 3.80 5.23
CA ALA A 98 -19.10 4.58 5.61
C ALA A 98 -18.20 3.88 6.64
N ALA A 99 -18.77 3.31 7.69
CA ALA A 99 -18.01 2.64 8.75
C ALA A 99 -17.24 1.42 8.23
N SER A 100 -17.88 0.61 7.39
CA SER A 100 -17.28 -0.57 6.75
C SER A 100 -16.11 -0.19 5.85
N VAL A 101 -16.27 0.86 5.04
CA VAL A 101 -15.18 1.38 4.19
C VAL A 101 -14.03 1.91 5.04
N ILE A 102 -14.30 2.69 6.10
CA ILE A 102 -13.28 3.20 7.02
C ILE A 102 -12.52 2.04 7.70
N ALA A 103 -13.22 1.01 8.17
CA ALA A 103 -12.57 -0.19 8.74
C ALA A 103 -11.69 -0.90 7.71
N ALA A 104 -12.16 -1.01 6.46
CA ALA A 104 -11.38 -1.58 5.37
C ALA A 104 -10.15 -0.72 5.03
N ARG A 105 -10.24 0.62 5.12
CA ARG A 105 -9.08 1.52 4.99
C ARG A 105 -8.05 1.29 6.08
N PHE A 106 -8.49 1.12 7.32
CA PHE A 106 -7.60 0.77 8.43
C PHE A 106 -6.89 -0.57 8.17
N ALA A 107 -7.64 -1.62 7.80
CA ALA A 107 -7.08 -2.92 7.49
C ALA A 107 -6.11 -2.88 6.30
N THR A 108 -6.40 -2.06 5.28
CA THR A 108 -5.48 -1.79 4.16
C THR A 108 -4.16 -1.20 4.67
N GLY A 109 -4.22 -0.22 5.56
CA GLY A 109 -3.03 0.37 6.18
C GLY A 109 -2.17 -0.65 6.93
N VAL A 110 -2.81 -1.49 7.75
CA VAL A 110 -2.13 -2.58 8.48
C VAL A 110 -1.41 -3.51 7.50
N ALA A 111 -2.05 -3.89 6.41
CA ALA A 111 -1.46 -4.74 5.38
C ALA A 111 -0.27 -4.06 4.69
N LEU A 112 -0.38 -2.78 4.31
CA LEU A 112 0.68 -2.04 3.63
C LEU A 112 1.95 -1.83 4.48
N ALA A 113 1.82 -1.85 5.81
CA ALA A 113 2.96 -1.87 6.73
C ALA A 113 3.86 -3.11 6.56
N LEU A 114 3.31 -4.20 6.03
CA LEU A 114 4.02 -5.44 5.72
C LEU A 114 4.53 -5.52 4.27
N VAL A 115 4.44 -4.41 3.52
CA VAL A 115 4.93 -4.31 2.14
C VAL A 115 6.14 -3.39 2.04
N TYR A 116 6.01 -2.12 2.43
CA TYR A 116 7.06 -1.12 2.16
C TYR A 116 8.32 -1.29 3.04
N PRO A 117 8.24 -1.33 4.38
CA PRO A 117 9.43 -1.61 5.18
C PRO A 117 10.13 -2.93 4.82
N PRO A 118 9.39 -4.05 4.59
CA PRO A 118 10.01 -5.28 4.12
C PRO A 118 10.63 -5.19 2.72
N SER A 119 10.07 -4.40 1.80
CA SER A 119 10.66 -4.21 0.46
C SER A 119 12.00 -3.46 0.53
N VAL A 120 12.08 -2.45 1.40
CA VAL A 120 13.31 -1.69 1.67
C VAL A 120 14.37 -2.61 2.27
N LYS A 121 13.98 -3.45 3.25
CA LYS A 121 14.84 -4.51 3.81
C LYS A 121 15.32 -5.46 2.71
N LEU A 122 14.41 -6.00 1.90
CA LEU A 122 14.74 -6.90 0.79
C LEU A 122 15.76 -6.25 -0.17
N ALA A 123 15.50 -5.03 -0.64
CA ALA A 123 16.40 -4.32 -1.54
C ALA A 123 17.81 -4.17 -0.95
N SER A 124 17.93 -3.88 0.35
CA SER A 124 19.22 -3.76 1.02
C SER A 124 20.01 -5.08 1.11
N THR A 125 19.33 -6.23 1.11
CA THR A 125 19.97 -7.56 1.12
C THR A 125 20.55 -7.94 -0.25
N TRP A 126 19.94 -7.47 -1.35
CA TRP A 126 20.40 -7.75 -2.72
C TRP A 126 21.57 -6.88 -3.16
N PHE A 127 21.73 -5.69 -2.57
CA PHE A 127 22.74 -4.71 -2.98
C PHE A 127 23.79 -4.51 -1.87
N ARG A 128 25.02 -4.98 -2.09
CA ARG A 128 26.19 -4.67 -1.23
C ARG A 128 26.83 -3.33 -1.62
N GLN A 129 26.88 -3.03 -2.91
CA GLN A 129 27.28 -1.73 -3.50
C GLN A 129 26.05 -1.08 -4.14
N ALA A 130 26.05 0.26 -4.29
CA ALA A 130 24.93 1.04 -4.84
C ALA A 130 23.60 0.93 -4.06
N ARG A 131 23.67 0.74 -2.72
CA ARG A 131 22.48 0.71 -1.85
C ARG A 131 21.63 1.96 -1.96
N GLY A 132 22.26 3.13 -2.08
CA GLY A 132 21.53 4.41 -2.24
C GLY A 132 20.61 4.40 -3.45
N LEU A 133 21.04 3.84 -4.58
CA LEU A 133 20.20 3.70 -5.77
C LEU A 133 19.03 2.74 -5.53
N ALA A 134 19.29 1.57 -4.95
CA ALA A 134 18.23 0.58 -4.68
C ALA A 134 17.17 1.15 -3.72
N LEU A 135 17.59 1.86 -2.67
CA LEU A 135 16.69 2.55 -1.73
C LEU A 135 15.95 3.70 -2.42
N GLY A 136 16.64 4.49 -3.24
CA GLY A 136 16.03 5.55 -4.06
C GLY A 136 14.95 5.02 -5.01
N VAL A 137 15.15 3.86 -5.62
CA VAL A 137 14.14 3.19 -6.46
C VAL A 137 12.92 2.78 -5.63
N MET A 138 13.09 2.29 -4.39
CA MET A 138 11.94 1.98 -3.52
C MET A 138 11.16 3.25 -3.13
N VAL A 139 11.85 4.36 -2.84
CA VAL A 139 11.20 5.66 -2.56
C VAL A 139 10.48 6.19 -3.81
N GLY A 140 11.10 6.08 -4.98
CA GLY A 140 10.46 6.43 -6.25
C GLY A 140 9.24 5.57 -6.55
N ALA A 141 9.30 4.27 -6.26
CA ALA A 141 8.16 3.35 -6.38
C ALA A 141 7.01 3.74 -5.44
N LEU A 142 7.31 4.17 -4.20
CA LEU A 142 6.31 4.69 -3.27
C LEU A 142 5.65 5.95 -3.83
N ALA A 143 6.43 6.90 -4.36
CA ALA A 143 5.91 8.14 -4.95
C ALA A 143 5.01 7.84 -6.17
N LEU A 144 5.47 6.98 -7.08
CA LEU A 144 4.70 6.55 -8.25
C LEU A 144 3.40 5.84 -7.86
N GLY A 145 3.47 4.89 -6.92
CA GLY A 145 2.28 4.20 -6.42
C GLY A 145 1.28 5.17 -5.78
N SER A 146 1.77 6.21 -5.08
CA SER A 146 0.91 7.22 -4.47
C SER A 146 0.24 8.14 -5.49
N ALA A 147 0.91 8.44 -6.61
CA ALA A 147 0.39 9.29 -7.68
C ALA A 147 -0.56 8.55 -8.63
N LEU A 148 -0.41 7.23 -8.78
CA LEU A 148 -1.13 6.43 -9.77
C LEU A 148 -2.67 6.55 -9.65
N PRO A 149 -3.30 6.49 -8.45
CA PRO A 149 -4.74 6.69 -8.33
C PRO A 149 -5.23 8.04 -8.86
N TYR A 150 -4.47 9.10 -8.63
CA TYR A 150 -4.82 10.45 -9.10
C TYR A 150 -4.66 10.57 -10.62
N LEU A 151 -3.65 9.92 -11.19
CA LEU A 151 -3.51 9.81 -12.64
C LEU A 151 -4.71 9.08 -13.25
N MET A 152 -5.08 7.93 -12.67
CA MET A 152 -6.23 7.14 -13.15
C MET A 152 -7.55 7.92 -13.03
N ARG A 153 -7.74 8.68 -11.95
CA ARG A 153 -8.86 9.63 -11.82
C ARG A 153 -8.82 10.69 -12.91
N GLY A 154 -7.67 11.33 -13.16
CA GLY A 154 -7.56 12.39 -14.17
C GLY A 154 -7.77 11.91 -15.60
N VAL A 155 -7.41 10.66 -15.91
CA VAL A 155 -7.66 10.05 -17.22
C VAL A 155 -9.09 9.51 -17.34
N GLY A 156 -9.64 8.95 -16.26
CA GLY A 156 -10.99 8.38 -16.23
C GLY A 156 -12.10 9.43 -16.10
N ALA A 157 -11.81 10.56 -15.47
CA ALA A 157 -12.61 11.77 -15.56
C ALA A 157 -12.31 12.43 -16.92
N GLY A 158 -12.89 11.88 -17.99
CA GLY A 158 -13.02 12.61 -19.25
C GLY A 158 -13.72 13.96 -19.04
N PRO A 159 -13.67 14.88 -20.03
CA PRO A 159 -14.22 16.23 -19.92
C PRO A 159 -15.69 16.26 -19.48
#